data_AF-A0AAN6E9Z5-F1
#
_entry.id   AF-A0AAN6E9Z5-F1
#
_cell.length_a   1.000
_cell.length_b   1.000
_cell.length_c   1.000
_cell.angle_alpha   90.00
_cell.angle_beta   90.00
_cell.angle_gamma   90.00
#
_symmetry.space_group_name_H-M   'P 1'
#
loop_
_entity.id
_entity.type
_entity.pdbx_description
1 polymer ?
#
loop_
_entity_poly.entity_id
_entity_poly.type
_entity_poly.pdbx_seq_one_letter_code
_entity_poly.pdbx_strand_id
1 'polypeptide(L)'
;MTEAQTPSSVAAAGTQPGILLGAAVSKRTGKGKQADPDAAKKQEAQRNRKTTIKESAKRREQYTQLSLLWHEKLLRPVKENVLEQAARYLTPSEYDDVVEERSLSGLCGYPLCDRPPQKIEQR
;
A
#
# COMPACT_ATOMS: atom_id res chain seq x y z
N MET A 1 36.01 2.31 30.94
CA MET A 1 36.15 1.06 31.70
C MET A 1 35.05 0.12 31.24
N THR A 2 35.44 -1.00 30.62
CA THR A 2 34.77 -2.32 30.50
C THR A 2 33.31 -2.36 30.04
N GLU A 3 33.00 -2.78 28.81
CA GLU A 3 32.78 -4.19 28.38
C GLU A 3 31.83 -4.99 29.27
N ALA A 4 30.73 -5.52 28.68
CA ALA A 4 30.42 -6.95 28.74
C ALA A 4 29.18 -7.29 27.91
N GLN A 5 29.43 -8.00 26.82
CA GLN A 5 28.49 -8.87 26.13
C GLN A 5 28.57 -10.27 26.77
N THR A 6 27.45 -10.96 26.99
CA THR A 6 27.20 -12.38 26.59
C THR A 6 25.94 -13.01 27.24
N PRO A 7 25.35 -14.04 26.60
CA PRO A 7 24.08 -14.68 26.99
C PRO A 7 24.27 -16.00 27.78
N SER A 8 23.23 -16.41 28.52
CA SER A 8 23.14 -17.68 29.25
C SER A 8 21.76 -18.29 28.97
N SER A 9 21.68 -19.40 28.23
CA SER A 9 21.64 -20.79 28.75
C SER A 9 20.21 -21.27 28.99
N VAL A 10 19.74 -22.32 28.30
CA VAL A 10 19.79 -23.72 28.78
C VAL A 10 19.15 -24.67 27.76
N ALA A 11 19.78 -25.83 27.65
CA ALA A 11 19.33 -26.99 26.90
C ALA A 11 18.14 -27.70 27.58
N ALA A 12 17.30 -28.37 26.79
CA ALA A 12 16.34 -29.35 27.28
C ALA A 12 16.43 -30.64 26.45
N ALA A 13 16.34 -31.74 27.19
CA ALA A 13 16.74 -33.09 26.86
C ALA A 13 15.72 -33.89 26.03
N GLY A 14 16.14 -35.08 25.60
CA GLY A 14 15.21 -36.21 25.50
C GLY A 14 15.44 -37.13 24.31
N THR A 15 16.28 -38.14 24.49
CA THR A 15 16.35 -39.32 23.62
C THR A 15 15.30 -40.34 24.06
N GLN A 16 14.67 -41.05 23.12
CA GLN A 16 14.65 -42.52 23.09
C GLN A 16 14.05 -43.06 21.76
N PRO A 17 14.56 -44.19 21.23
CA PRO A 17 14.15 -44.77 19.96
C PRO A 17 13.13 -45.90 20.13
N GLY A 18 12.28 -46.12 19.12
CA GLY A 18 11.30 -47.19 19.14
C GLY A 18 10.84 -47.65 17.76
N ILE A 19 11.36 -48.81 17.37
CA ILE A 19 10.66 -49.93 16.70
C ILE A 19 10.44 -49.81 15.18
N LEU A 20 11.20 -50.67 14.49
CA LEU A 20 11.06 -51.15 13.12
C LEU A 20 9.67 -51.74 12.85
N LEU A 21 9.11 -51.56 11.65
CA LEU A 21 8.48 -52.65 10.87
C LEU A 21 8.10 -52.16 9.46
N GLY A 22 8.43 -52.95 8.44
CA GLY A 22 7.48 -53.20 7.34
C GLY A 22 7.71 -52.49 6.01
N ALA A 23 8.35 -53.23 5.11
CA ALA A 23 8.39 -53.12 3.66
C ALA A 23 7.15 -52.51 2.95
N ALA A 24 7.40 -51.72 1.91
CA ALA A 24 7.16 -52.15 0.53
C ALA A 24 7.61 -51.08 -0.46
N VAL A 25 8.62 -51.42 -1.25
CA VAL A 25 8.97 -50.72 -2.48
C VAL A 25 7.75 -50.76 -3.41
N SER A 26 7.17 -49.61 -3.74
CA SER A 26 6.25 -49.50 -4.88
C SER A 26 6.92 -48.60 -5.90
N LYS A 27 7.83 -49.20 -6.67
CA LYS A 27 8.38 -48.62 -7.90
C LYS A 27 7.22 -48.52 -8.89
N ARG A 28 6.49 -47.41 -8.84
CA ARG A 28 5.68 -46.97 -9.98
C ARG A 28 6.62 -46.27 -10.94
N THR A 29 7.09 -47.00 -11.94
CA THR A 29 7.65 -46.42 -13.16
C THR A 29 6.54 -45.67 -13.89
N GLY A 30 6.27 -44.45 -13.41
CA GLY A 30 5.40 -43.48 -14.04
C GLY A 30 6.12 -42.89 -15.23
N LYS A 31 5.77 -43.38 -16.42
CA LYS A 31 6.03 -42.78 -17.74
C LYS A 31 5.93 -41.25 -17.62
N GLY A 32 7.04 -40.55 -17.83
CA GLY A 32 7.10 -39.09 -17.67
C GLY A 32 6.02 -38.42 -18.52
N LYS A 33 5.01 -37.83 -17.86
CA LYS A 33 4.15 -36.85 -18.52
C LYS A 33 5.03 -35.66 -18.84
N GLN A 34 5.35 -35.48 -20.12
CA GLN A 34 5.91 -34.22 -20.59
C GLN A 34 4.93 -33.12 -20.18
N ALA A 35 5.42 -32.12 -19.45
CA ALA A 35 4.61 -30.98 -19.03
C ALA A 35 4.10 -30.26 -20.29
N ASP A 36 2.79 -30.03 -20.36
CA ASP A 36 2.18 -29.38 -21.51
C ASP A 36 2.64 -27.91 -21.55
N PRO A 37 3.42 -27.49 -22.57
CA PRO A 37 4.01 -26.16 -22.62
C PRO A 37 2.95 -25.05 -22.70
N ASP A 38 1.75 -25.37 -23.21
CA ASP A 38 0.63 -24.42 -23.30
C ASP A 38 0.04 -24.12 -21.91
N ALA A 39 -0.06 -25.16 -21.06
CA ALA A 39 -0.52 -25.02 -19.67
C ALA A 39 0.43 -24.15 -18.84
N ALA A 40 1.75 -24.30 -19.02
CA ALA A 40 2.74 -23.47 -18.35
C ALA A 40 2.64 -22.00 -18.79
N LYS A 41 2.52 -21.75 -20.10
CA LYS A 41 2.37 -20.41 -20.66
C LYS A 41 1.08 -19.71 -20.20
N LYS A 42 -0.02 -20.45 -20.09
CA LYS A 42 -1.30 -19.94 -19.58
C LYS A 42 -1.23 -19.58 -18.08
N GLN A 43 -0.55 -20.39 -17.27
CA GLN A 43 -0.32 -20.10 -15.86
C GLN A 43 0.56 -18.85 -15.66
N GLU A 44 1.61 -18.70 -16.46
CA GLU A 44 2.47 -17.52 -16.45
C GLU A 44 1.69 -16.25 -16.85
N ALA A 45 0.93 -16.30 -17.94
CA ALA A 45 0.07 -15.20 -18.36
C ALA A 45 -0.95 -14.81 -17.27
N GLN A 46 -1.54 -15.81 -16.60
CA GLN A 46 -2.45 -15.57 -15.48
C GLN A 46 -1.74 -14.92 -14.29
N ARG A 47 -0.51 -15.34 -13.97
CA ARG A 47 0.29 -14.73 -12.90
C ARG A 47 0.62 -13.29 -13.23
N ASN A 48 1.07 -13.00 -14.44
CA ASN A 48 1.43 -11.66 -14.90
C ASN A 48 0.21 -10.72 -14.92
N ARG A 49 -0.96 -11.23 -15.31
CA ARG A 49 -2.22 -10.47 -15.20
C ARG A 49 -2.58 -10.17 -13.75
N LYS A 50 -2.40 -11.12 -12.83
CA LYS A 50 -2.68 -10.90 -11.40
C LYS A 50 -1.73 -9.87 -10.78
N THR A 51 -0.44 -9.89 -11.12
CA THR A 51 0.54 -8.93 -10.59
C THR A 51 0.26 -7.52 -11.09
N THR A 52 0.02 -7.35 -12.39
CA THR A 52 -0.30 -6.03 -12.99
C THR A 52 -1.57 -5.42 -12.40
N ILE A 53 -2.63 -6.22 -12.19
CA ILE A 53 -3.85 -5.75 -11.51
C ILE A 53 -3.55 -5.32 -10.07
N LYS A 54 -2.79 -6.14 -9.32
CA LYS A 54 -2.43 -5.85 -7.93
C LYS A 54 -1.59 -4.57 -7.82
N GLU A 55 -0.63 -4.38 -8.72
CA GLU A 55 0.21 -3.18 -8.77
C GLU A 55 -0.61 -1.94 -9.12
N SER A 56 -1.52 -2.03 -10.09
CA SER A 56 -2.44 -0.94 -10.40
C SER A 56 -3.35 -0.60 -9.23
N ALA A 57 -3.86 -1.59 -8.49
CA ALA A 57 -4.71 -1.37 -7.33
C ALA A 57 -3.93 -0.68 -6.20
N LYS A 58 -2.73 -1.18 -5.88
CA LYS A 58 -1.84 -0.57 -4.89
C LYS A 58 -1.49 0.87 -5.26
N ARG A 59 -1.23 1.14 -6.54
CA ARG A 59 -0.93 2.51 -7.01
C ARG A 59 -2.12 3.43 -6.78
N ARG A 60 -3.34 3.00 -7.13
CA ARG A 60 -4.56 3.79 -6.90
C ARG A 60 -4.74 4.12 -5.42
N GLU A 61 -4.58 3.13 -4.55
CA GLU A 61 -4.66 3.32 -3.10
C GLU A 61 -3.63 4.35 -2.60
N GLN A 62 -2.38 4.28 -3.08
CA GLN A 62 -1.35 5.26 -2.72
C GLN A 62 -1.73 6.68 -3.14
N TYR A 63 -2.31 6.87 -4.33
CA TYR A 63 -2.77 8.18 -4.77
C TYR A 63 -3.96 8.68 -3.94
N THR A 64 -4.90 7.81 -3.57
CA THR A 64 -6.00 8.16 -2.68
C THR A 64 -5.50 8.64 -1.31
N GLN A 65 -4.51 7.94 -0.73
CA GLN A 65 -3.90 8.34 0.54
C GLN A 65 -3.18 9.69 0.43
N LEU A 66 -2.43 9.91 -0.66
CA LEU A 66 -1.74 11.18 -0.89
C LEU A 66 -2.72 12.33 -1.12
N SER A 67 -3.80 12.10 -1.88
CA SER A 67 -4.85 13.09 -2.11
C SER A 67 -5.44 13.56 -0.78
N LEU A 68 -5.80 12.62 0.10
CA LEU A 68 -6.32 12.94 1.44
C LEU A 68 -5.33 13.79 2.26
N LEU A 69 -4.05 13.43 2.27
CA LEU A 69 -3.02 14.20 2.98
C LEU A 69 -2.88 15.63 2.44
N TRP A 70 -3.01 15.80 1.13
CA TRP A 70 -2.98 17.13 0.50
C TRP A 70 -4.24 17.93 0.79
N HIS A 71 -5.41 17.29 0.73
CA HIS A 71 -6.69 17.88 1.10
C HIS A 71 -6.63 18.48 2.50
N GLU A 72 -6.29 17.67 3.51
CA GLU A 72 -6.15 18.11 4.91
C GLU A 72 -5.13 19.25 5.06
N LYS A 73 -4.03 19.19 4.31
CA LYS A 73 -2.99 20.22 4.35
C LYS A 73 -3.47 21.56 3.80
N LEU A 74 -4.28 21.55 2.74
CA LEU A 74 -4.83 22.77 2.13
C LEU A 74 -5.96 23.40 2.94
N LEU A 75 -6.53 22.72 3.93
CA LEU A 75 -7.51 23.32 4.86
C LEU A 75 -6.91 24.43 5.73
N ARG A 76 -5.58 24.52 5.83
CA ARG A 76 -4.87 25.65 6.47
C ARG A 76 -4.24 26.56 5.42
N PRO A 77 -4.00 27.85 5.71
CA PRO A 77 -3.24 28.72 4.81
C PRO A 77 -1.85 28.16 4.52
N VAL A 78 -1.49 28.06 3.24
CA VAL A 78 -0.20 27.52 2.78
C VAL A 78 0.57 28.53 1.94
N LYS A 79 1.84 28.20 1.62
CA LYS A 79 2.67 28.96 0.68
C LYS A 79 2.52 28.43 -0.74
N GLU A 80 2.87 29.24 -1.73
CA GLU A 80 2.80 28.92 -3.16
C GLU A 80 3.42 27.56 -3.51
N ASN A 81 4.66 27.33 -3.08
CA ASN A 81 5.37 26.06 -3.32
C ASN A 81 4.61 24.82 -2.84
N VAL A 82 3.80 24.96 -1.78
CA VAL A 82 3.00 23.85 -1.22
C VAL A 82 1.77 23.62 -2.09
N LEU A 83 1.13 24.68 -2.57
CA LEU A 83 -0.02 24.61 -3.47
C LEU A 83 0.40 24.00 -4.83
N GLU A 84 1.56 24.37 -5.37
CA GLU A 84 2.12 23.78 -6.58
C GLU A 84 2.34 22.27 -6.46
N GLN A 85 2.80 21.81 -5.29
CA GLN A 85 2.99 20.38 -5.04
C GLN A 85 1.65 19.65 -4.93
N ALA A 86 0.67 20.26 -4.28
CA ALA A 86 -0.68 19.69 -4.11
C ALA A 86 -1.38 19.47 -5.46
N ALA A 87 -1.18 20.37 -6.42
CA ALA A 87 -1.79 20.31 -7.75
C ALA A 87 -1.48 19.01 -8.53
N ARG A 88 -0.44 18.27 -8.14
CA ARG A 88 -0.09 16.97 -8.76
C ARG A 88 -0.93 15.80 -8.27
N TYR A 89 -1.63 15.96 -7.16
CA TYR A 89 -2.32 14.88 -6.45
C TYR A 89 -3.83 15.11 -6.32
N LEU A 90 -4.31 16.31 -6.63
CA LEU A 90 -5.72 16.69 -6.56
C LEU A 90 -6.33 16.77 -7.96
N THR A 91 -7.53 16.25 -8.08
CA THR A 91 -8.44 16.52 -9.20
C THR A 91 -9.16 17.86 -8.98
N PRO A 92 -9.72 18.47 -10.05
CA PRO A 92 -10.51 19.70 -9.90
C PRO A 92 -11.65 19.56 -8.89
N SER A 93 -12.36 18.42 -8.90
CA SER A 93 -13.43 18.14 -7.94
C SER A 93 -12.94 18.12 -6.50
N GLU A 94 -11.81 17.47 -6.21
CA GLU A 94 -11.25 17.46 -4.85
C GLU A 94 -10.79 18.86 -4.41
N TYR A 95 -10.35 19.70 -5.35
CA TYR A 95 -10.00 21.09 -5.04
C TYR A 95 -11.24 21.95 -4.75
N ASP A 96 -12.34 21.72 -5.46
CA ASP A 96 -13.62 22.39 -5.18
C ASP A 96 -14.11 22.03 -3.76
N ASP A 97 -13.98 20.76 -3.35
CA ASP A 97 -14.29 20.32 -1.98
C ASP A 97 -13.43 21.06 -0.93
N VAL A 98 -12.13 21.24 -1.19
CA VAL A 98 -11.23 22.04 -0.33
C VAL A 98 -11.72 23.49 -0.22
N VAL A 99 -12.16 24.10 -1.32
CA VAL A 99 -12.67 25.49 -1.33
C VAL A 99 -13.94 25.62 -0.48
N GLU A 100 -14.85 24.65 -0.60
CA GLU A 100 -16.08 24.59 0.19
C GLU A 100 -15.80 24.38 1.68
N GLU A 101 -14.99 23.39 2.03
CA GLU A 101 -14.63 23.08 3.42
C GLU A 101 -13.89 24.25 4.11
N ARG A 102 -13.00 24.93 3.38
CA ARG A 102 -12.35 26.14 3.89
C ARG A 102 -13.35 27.25 4.18
N SER A 103 -14.33 27.42 3.29
CA SER A 103 -15.39 28.42 3.45
C SER A 103 -16.27 28.11 4.66
N LEU A 104 -16.62 26.83 4.86
CA LEU A 104 -17.31 26.35 6.06
C LEU A 104 -16.50 26.59 7.34
N SER A 105 -15.17 26.50 7.24
CA SER A 105 -14.23 26.78 8.33
C SER A 105 -13.98 28.28 8.57
N GLY A 106 -14.64 29.17 7.83
CA GLY A 106 -14.50 30.62 7.98
C GLY A 106 -13.23 31.20 7.35
N LEU A 107 -12.60 30.47 6.42
CA LEU A 107 -11.46 30.94 5.62
C LEU A 107 -11.85 31.21 4.17
N CYS A 108 -11.13 32.10 3.51
CA CYS A 108 -11.20 32.27 2.07
C CYS A 108 -10.85 30.95 1.37
N GLY A 109 -11.64 30.58 0.35
CA GLY A 109 -11.46 29.34 -0.40
C GLY A 109 -10.08 29.17 -1.02
N TYR A 110 -9.40 30.26 -1.38
CA TYR A 110 -8.06 30.17 -1.97
C TYR A 110 -7.01 29.79 -0.91
N PRO A 111 -6.24 28.68 -1.06
CA PRO A 111 -5.36 28.16 -0.01
C PRO A 111 -4.18 29.08 0.40
N LEU A 112 -3.81 30.05 -0.42
CA LEU A 112 -2.79 31.05 -0.05
C LEU A 112 -3.35 32.19 0.81
N CYS A 113 -4.67 32.28 0.92
CA CYS A 113 -5.37 33.32 1.64
C CYS A 113 -5.67 32.88 3.07
N ASP A 114 -5.45 33.78 4.03
CA ASP A 114 -5.75 33.63 5.45
C ASP A 114 -6.92 34.52 5.92
N ARG A 115 -7.52 35.27 4.99
CA ARG A 115 -8.65 36.17 5.26
C ARG A 115 -9.97 35.38 5.38
N PRO A 116 -10.99 35.94 6.05
CA PRO A 116 -12.33 35.35 6.05
C PRO A 116 -12.97 35.34 4.65
N PRO A 117 -13.97 34.46 4.40
CA PRO A 117 -14.71 34.43 3.15
C PRO A 117 -15.50 35.73 2.96
N GLN A 118 -15.64 36.16 1.71
CA GLN A 118 -16.48 37.30 1.38
C GLN A 118 -17.96 36.90 1.48
N LYS A 119 -18.80 37.80 2.01
CA LYS A 119 -20.24 37.63 1.99
C LYS A 119 -20.72 37.85 0.55
N ILE A 120 -21.21 36.78 -0.08
CA ILE A 120 -21.84 36.90 -1.39
C ILE A 120 -23.26 37.44 -1.14
N GLU A 121 -23.50 38.71 -1.47
CA GLU A 121 -24.86 39.23 -1.55
C GLU A 121 -25.56 38.56 -2.74
N GLN A 122 -26.58 37.74 -2.45
CA GLN A 122 -27.46 37.17 -3.46
C GLN A 122 -28.27 38.33 -4.06
N ARG A 123 -28.02 38.66 -5.33
CA ARG A 123 -28.62 39.80 -6.03
C ARG A 123 -29.88 39.39 -6.78
#